data_AF-C9MSL3-F1
#
_entry.id   AF-C9MSL3-F1
#
_cell.length_a   1.000
_cell.length_b   1.000
_cell.length_c   1.000
_cell.angle_alpha   90.00
_cell.angle_beta   90.00
_cell.angle_gamma   90.00
#
_symmetry.space_group_name_H-M   'P 1'
#
loop_
_entity.id
_entity.type
_entity.pdbx_description
1 polymer ?
#
loop_
_entity_poly.entity_id
_entity_poly.type
_entity_poly.pdbx_seq_one_letter_code
_entity_poly.pdbx_strand_id
1 'polypeptide(L)'
;MSIGYKYRANIIEKNNYLRDIDSLLKDELWASSFDDLNDPFETEYIDNISRDLNTLKELFNMNINDVQAKWENLKRIKENLGIYSLSLSEKDYPSSNLMWSHYSNSHKGFCIAYDIDKLKDSEILPFSVDSVEVKYVENVPKIDVNDIAHRIDFIVKMFGTKMKVWQYEKEIRLLYSTFGIKHYSPFALKAVYFGLYMDEQYQSIIIDGLQNRDIKFYKMNRKENSYEILPISLCENSRKIDEKLPLDLFEVLKIDHNYTVENFHILYKGFLKDEATLQRFSSKFREQYSTKEANIFIYDDKNILDLIGKYPLYGNDQYRLASHLIAMSTFDAPNDIWMYPDKS
;
A
#
# COMPACT_ATOMS: atom_id res chain seq x y z
N MET A 1 -3.91 -5.04 8.74
CA MET A 1 -4.02 -4.77 7.29
C MET A 1 -5.11 -3.73 7.11
N SER A 2 -4.72 -2.50 6.75
CA SER A 2 -5.67 -1.41 6.54
C SER A 2 -6.14 -1.42 5.09
N ILE A 3 -7.46 -1.36 4.85
CA ILE A 3 -8.05 -1.30 3.50
C ILE A 3 -8.43 0.15 3.19
N GLY A 4 -7.94 0.65 2.06
CA GLY A 4 -8.28 1.97 1.52
C GLY A 4 -9.13 1.85 0.26
N TYR A 5 -10.11 2.74 0.13
CA TYR A 5 -11.09 2.70 -0.94
C TYR A 5 -10.88 3.84 -1.93
N LYS A 6 -10.77 3.51 -3.23
CA LYS A 6 -10.67 4.49 -4.30
C LYS A 6 -11.89 4.43 -5.22
N TYR A 7 -12.67 5.49 -5.20
CA TYR A 7 -13.83 5.66 -6.07
C TYR A 7 -13.37 6.14 -7.45
N ARG A 8 -13.98 5.56 -8.48
CA ARG A 8 -13.71 5.82 -9.90
C ARG A 8 -15.01 6.12 -10.60
N ALA A 9 -15.05 7.23 -11.33
CA ALA A 9 -16.23 7.67 -12.06
C ALA A 9 -16.48 6.82 -13.31
N ASN A 10 -15.44 6.16 -13.84
CA ASN A 10 -15.46 5.43 -15.10
C ASN A 10 -15.98 6.32 -16.25
N ILE A 11 -15.41 7.52 -16.37
CA ILE A 11 -15.78 8.47 -17.42
C ILE A 11 -15.24 7.93 -18.75
N ILE A 12 -16.13 7.77 -19.72
CA ILE A 12 -15.78 7.36 -21.07
C ILE A 12 -15.20 8.58 -21.80
N GLU A 13 -13.92 8.51 -22.14
CA GLU A 13 -13.24 9.57 -22.87
C GLU A 13 -13.44 9.41 -24.40
N LYS A 14 -12.86 10.33 -25.19
CA LYS A 14 -12.95 10.28 -26.66
C LYS A 14 -12.48 8.91 -27.18
N ASN A 15 -13.13 8.43 -28.25
CA ASN A 15 -12.88 7.12 -28.86
C ASN A 15 -13.18 5.91 -27.96
N ASN A 16 -14.12 6.05 -27.01
CA ASN A 16 -14.47 5.01 -26.04
C ASN A 16 -13.29 4.56 -25.16
N TYR A 17 -12.33 5.45 -24.90
CA TYR A 17 -11.22 5.16 -24.01
C TYR A 17 -11.71 5.10 -22.56
N LEU A 18 -11.41 3.99 -21.87
CA LEU A 18 -11.88 3.69 -20.51
C LEU A 18 -10.73 3.84 -19.52
N ARG A 19 -10.22 5.07 -19.38
CA ARG A 19 -9.02 5.37 -18.59
C ARG A 19 -8.99 4.68 -17.22
N ASP A 20 -10.07 4.77 -16.46
CA ASP A 20 -10.13 4.23 -15.09
C ASP A 20 -10.03 2.69 -15.06
N ILE A 21 -10.61 2.00 -16.07
CA ILE A 21 -10.53 0.55 -16.22
C ILE A 21 -9.15 0.16 -16.74
N ASP A 22 -8.64 0.86 -17.75
CA ASP A 22 -7.34 0.56 -18.35
C ASP A 22 -6.20 0.70 -17.33
N SER A 23 -6.21 1.74 -16.49
CA SER A 23 -5.24 1.87 -15.40
C SER A 23 -5.38 0.74 -14.37
N LEU A 24 -6.60 0.35 -13.99
CA LEU A 24 -6.82 -0.77 -13.06
C LEU A 24 -6.24 -2.08 -13.61
N LEU A 25 -6.45 -2.37 -14.88
CA LEU A 25 -5.97 -3.61 -15.53
C LEU A 25 -4.45 -3.64 -15.70
N LYS A 26 -3.80 -2.48 -15.77
CA LYS A 26 -2.34 -2.32 -15.88
C LYS A 26 -1.61 -2.21 -14.54
N ASP A 27 -2.32 -2.33 -13.42
CA ASP A 27 -1.79 -2.08 -12.08
C ASP A 27 -1.20 -0.67 -11.92
N GLU A 28 -1.89 0.30 -12.52
CA GLU A 28 -1.51 1.71 -12.52
C GLU A 28 -2.45 2.55 -11.66
N LEU A 29 -1.87 3.52 -10.97
CA LEU A 29 -2.59 4.62 -10.34
C LEU A 29 -1.99 5.95 -10.76
N TRP A 30 -2.81 6.99 -10.77
CA TRP A 30 -2.35 8.37 -10.95
C TRP A 30 -2.19 9.04 -9.59
N ALA A 31 -0.96 9.35 -9.22
CA ALA A 31 -0.64 10.19 -8.08
C ALA A 31 -0.71 11.66 -8.53
N SER A 32 -1.71 12.39 -8.07
CA SER A 32 -1.96 13.77 -8.47
C SER A 32 -0.89 14.72 -7.95
N SER A 33 -0.63 15.80 -8.69
CA SER A 33 0.05 16.97 -8.14
C SER A 33 -0.85 17.64 -7.09
N PHE A 34 -0.31 18.57 -6.28
CA PHE A 34 -1.13 19.37 -5.36
C PHE A 34 -2.14 20.26 -6.10
N ASP A 35 -1.78 20.77 -7.27
CA ASP A 35 -2.61 21.70 -8.04
C ASP A 35 -3.82 20.99 -8.71
N ASP A 36 -3.75 19.67 -8.87
CA ASP A 36 -4.79 18.84 -9.48
C ASP A 36 -5.70 18.13 -8.45
N LEU A 37 -5.58 18.48 -7.17
CA LEU A 37 -6.49 17.96 -6.16
C LEU A 37 -7.89 18.60 -6.27
N ASN A 38 -8.89 17.99 -5.63
CA ASN A 38 -10.29 18.28 -5.90
C ASN A 38 -10.82 19.55 -5.20
N ASP A 39 -10.16 19.98 -4.13
CA ASP A 39 -10.49 21.17 -3.35
C ASP A 39 -9.36 22.21 -3.53
N PRO A 40 -9.62 23.39 -4.13
CA PRO A 40 -8.58 24.39 -4.36
C PRO A 40 -7.98 24.99 -3.07
N PHE A 41 -8.58 24.73 -1.90
CA PHE A 41 -8.07 25.19 -0.61
C PHE A 41 -7.28 24.12 0.15
N GLU A 42 -7.17 22.90 -0.39
CA GLU A 42 -6.51 21.83 0.33
C GLU A 42 -4.98 22.02 0.35
N THR A 43 -4.35 21.65 1.47
CA THR A 43 -2.89 21.79 1.69
C THR A 43 -2.38 23.24 1.71
N GLU A 44 -3.29 24.21 1.78
CA GLU A 44 -2.96 25.60 2.07
C GLU A 44 -2.48 25.74 3.52
N TYR A 45 -1.44 26.55 3.73
CA TYR A 45 -0.93 26.87 5.06
C TYR A 45 -0.35 28.28 5.09
N ILE A 46 -0.36 28.89 6.27
CA ILE A 46 0.32 30.17 6.51
C ILE A 46 1.79 29.87 6.88
N ASP A 47 2.72 30.33 6.04
CA ASP A 47 4.17 30.21 6.24
C ASP A 47 4.68 31.24 7.26
N ASN A 48 4.61 30.91 8.55
CA ASN A 48 5.24 31.72 9.59
C ASN A 48 6.75 31.47 9.69
N ILE A 49 7.27 30.34 9.19
CA ILE A 49 8.72 30.05 9.20
C ILE A 49 9.49 31.15 8.48
N SER A 50 9.08 31.54 7.27
CA SER A 50 9.75 32.62 6.53
C SER A 50 9.75 33.94 7.31
N ARG A 51 8.66 34.25 8.00
CA ARG A 51 8.53 35.45 8.84
C ARG A 51 9.43 35.39 10.07
N ASP A 52 9.47 34.25 10.76
CA ASP A 52 10.27 34.04 11.96
C ASP A 52 11.76 34.11 11.63
N LEU A 53 12.19 33.49 10.52
CA LEU A 53 13.57 33.57 10.03
C LEU A 53 14.01 35.01 9.72
N ASN A 54 13.16 35.78 9.03
CA ASN A 54 13.43 37.20 8.76
C ASN A 54 13.56 38.01 10.06
N THR A 55 12.68 37.73 11.05
CA THR A 55 12.74 38.40 12.36
C THR A 55 14.05 38.09 13.09
N LEU A 56 14.52 36.83 13.06
CA LEU A 56 15.80 36.45 13.67
C LEU A 56 17.00 37.12 12.99
N LYS A 57 16.97 37.24 11.67
CA LYS A 57 17.99 37.94 10.89
C LYS A 57 18.06 39.42 11.25
N GLU A 58 16.92 40.10 11.33
CA GLU A 58 16.86 41.55 11.61
C GLU A 58 17.20 41.91 13.06
N LEU A 59 16.70 41.14 14.04
CA LEU A 59 16.89 41.45 15.46
C LEU A 59 18.22 40.97 16.03
N PHE A 60 18.71 39.82 15.57
CA PHE A 60 19.89 39.16 16.16
C PHE A 60 21.07 39.03 15.18
N ASN A 61 20.93 39.53 13.94
CA ASN A 61 21.96 39.46 12.90
C ASN A 61 22.45 38.03 12.63
N MET A 62 21.56 37.05 12.78
CA MET A 62 21.85 35.63 12.55
C MET A 62 22.00 35.32 11.05
N ASN A 63 22.97 34.47 10.71
CA ASN A 63 23.05 33.88 9.38
C ASN A 63 22.00 32.76 9.24
N ILE A 64 20.98 33.02 8.43
CA ILE A 64 19.84 32.10 8.20
C ILE A 64 19.90 31.39 6.84
N ASN A 65 20.93 31.63 6.03
CA ASN A 65 20.95 31.25 4.61
C ASN A 65 20.73 29.74 4.41
N ASP A 66 21.37 28.90 5.23
CA ASP A 66 21.25 27.44 5.14
C ASP A 66 19.84 26.95 5.47
N VAL A 67 19.21 27.53 6.51
CA VAL A 67 17.85 27.16 6.94
C VAL A 67 16.83 27.62 5.91
N GLN A 68 16.98 28.85 5.40
CA GLN A 68 16.14 29.38 4.33
C GLN A 68 16.26 28.52 3.05
N ALA A 69 17.47 28.14 2.65
CA ALA A 69 17.68 27.27 1.49
C ALA A 69 17.01 25.89 1.66
N LYS A 70 17.10 25.29 2.86
CA LYS A 70 16.39 24.03 3.16
C LYS A 70 14.88 24.19 3.13
N TRP A 71 14.35 25.30 3.63
CA TRP A 71 12.93 25.61 3.60
C TRP A 71 12.39 25.73 2.17
N GLU A 72 13.08 26.48 1.31
CA GLU A 72 12.73 26.61 -0.10
C GLU A 72 12.86 25.27 -0.85
N ASN A 73 13.84 24.43 -0.49
CA ASN A 73 13.93 23.08 -1.04
C ASN A 73 12.74 22.19 -0.64
N LEU A 74 12.25 22.28 0.59
CA LEU A 74 11.06 21.54 1.03
C LEU A 74 9.80 21.97 0.26
N LYS A 75 9.64 23.28 0.00
CA LYS A 75 8.55 23.78 -0.85
C LYS A 75 8.62 23.20 -2.26
N ARG A 76 9.81 23.17 -2.87
CA ARG A 76 10.03 22.55 -4.20
C ARG A 76 9.78 21.04 -4.20
N ILE A 77 10.07 20.34 -3.11
CA ILE A 77 9.72 18.91 -2.98
C ILE A 77 8.20 18.74 -2.96
N LYS A 78 7.48 19.60 -2.21
CA LYS A 78 6.00 19.61 -2.22
C LYS A 78 5.47 19.73 -3.65
N GLU A 79 5.95 20.69 -4.43
CA GLU A 79 5.49 20.94 -5.80
C GLU A 79 5.62 19.72 -6.73
N ASN A 80 6.64 18.88 -6.52
CA ASN A 80 6.87 17.70 -7.36
C ASN A 80 6.19 16.43 -6.84
N LEU A 81 5.78 16.40 -5.57
CA LEU A 81 5.30 15.19 -4.91
C LEU A 81 3.94 14.74 -5.49
N GLY A 82 3.78 13.42 -5.62
CA GLY A 82 2.54 12.80 -6.07
C GLY A 82 1.66 12.40 -4.89
N ILE A 83 0.35 12.56 -5.02
CA ILE A 83 -0.62 12.28 -3.95
C ILE A 83 -1.66 11.30 -4.45
N TYR A 84 -1.84 10.21 -3.71
CA TYR A 84 -2.92 9.28 -3.96
C TYR A 84 -3.86 9.19 -2.76
N SER A 85 -5.01 9.85 -2.89
CA SER A 85 -6.05 9.90 -1.88
C SER A 85 -6.91 8.63 -1.89
N LEU A 86 -7.00 7.94 -0.76
CA LEU A 86 -7.90 6.84 -0.49
C LEU A 86 -8.89 7.25 0.61
N SER A 87 -10.07 6.67 0.61
CA SER A 87 -11.06 6.83 1.67
C SER A 87 -10.99 5.64 2.62
N LEU A 88 -11.01 5.89 3.92
CA LEU A 88 -11.20 4.86 4.94
C LEU A 88 -12.70 4.65 5.20
N SER A 89 -13.06 3.43 5.60
CA SER A 89 -14.44 3.09 5.96
C SER A 89 -14.49 2.57 7.40
N GLU A 90 -15.55 2.95 8.12
CA GLU A 90 -15.87 2.35 9.43
C GLU A 90 -16.46 0.95 9.29
N LYS A 91 -16.87 0.58 8.07
CA LYS A 91 -17.32 -0.77 7.71
C LYS A 91 -16.24 -1.46 6.88
N ASP A 92 -16.35 -2.77 6.73
CA ASP A 92 -15.46 -3.59 5.89
C ASP A 92 -15.74 -3.47 4.37
N TYR A 93 -16.47 -2.41 3.95
CA TYR A 93 -16.81 -2.11 2.55
C TYR A 93 -17.02 -0.59 2.34
N PRO A 94 -17.02 -0.08 1.08
CA PRO A 94 -17.19 1.34 0.77
C PRO A 94 -18.64 1.80 0.97
N SER A 95 -19.00 2.15 2.20
CA SER A 95 -20.39 2.39 2.62
C SER A 95 -20.88 3.84 2.51
N SER A 96 -20.00 4.78 2.14
CA SER A 96 -20.34 6.21 2.13
C SER A 96 -21.14 6.61 0.89
N ASN A 97 -22.42 6.89 1.06
CA ASN A 97 -23.30 7.38 -0.02
C ASN A 97 -22.77 8.67 -0.68
N LEU A 98 -22.16 9.57 0.09
CA LEU A 98 -21.58 10.82 -0.43
C LEU A 98 -20.38 10.53 -1.34
N MET A 99 -19.50 9.60 -0.95
CA MET A 99 -18.36 9.22 -1.77
C MET A 99 -18.79 8.62 -3.10
N TRP A 100 -19.77 7.71 -3.09
CA TRP A 100 -20.34 7.20 -4.33
C TRP A 100 -20.99 8.32 -5.17
N SER A 101 -21.73 9.23 -4.55
CA SER A 101 -22.39 10.32 -5.26
C SER A 101 -21.40 11.25 -5.98
N HIS A 102 -20.34 11.66 -5.29
CA HIS A 102 -19.36 12.63 -5.79
C HIS A 102 -18.29 12.02 -6.71
N TYR A 103 -17.75 10.85 -6.35
CA TYR A 103 -16.53 10.33 -6.98
C TYR A 103 -16.75 9.11 -7.89
N SER A 104 -17.97 8.58 -7.95
CA SER A 104 -18.29 7.41 -8.79
C SER A 104 -19.36 7.71 -9.85
N ASN A 105 -19.40 8.94 -10.37
CA ASN A 105 -20.38 9.35 -11.39
C ASN A 105 -21.82 9.03 -10.96
N SER A 106 -22.17 9.44 -9.73
CA SER A 106 -23.48 9.14 -9.12
C SER A 106 -23.83 7.64 -9.15
N HIS A 107 -22.92 6.81 -8.64
CA HIS A 107 -23.03 5.34 -8.57
C HIS A 107 -23.00 4.60 -9.93
N LYS A 108 -22.59 5.24 -11.02
CA LYS A 108 -22.38 4.58 -12.34
C LYS A 108 -20.96 4.04 -12.53
N GLY A 109 -20.03 4.46 -11.69
CA GLY A 109 -18.67 3.97 -11.66
C GLY A 109 -18.46 2.82 -10.68
N PHE A 110 -17.25 2.66 -10.19
CA PHE A 110 -16.84 1.59 -9.29
C PHE A 110 -15.93 2.10 -8.17
N CYS A 111 -15.67 1.26 -7.19
CA CYS A 111 -14.75 1.52 -6.11
C CYS A 111 -13.77 0.35 -5.98
N ILE A 112 -12.49 0.69 -5.85
CA ILE A 112 -11.40 -0.26 -5.72
C ILE A 112 -11.00 -0.33 -4.25
N ALA A 113 -10.86 -1.53 -3.71
CA ALA A 113 -10.35 -1.75 -2.36
C ALA A 113 -8.90 -2.22 -2.44
N TYR A 114 -8.00 -1.41 -1.88
CA TYR A 114 -6.58 -1.67 -1.80
C TYR A 114 -6.15 -2.02 -0.38
N ASP A 115 -5.24 -2.98 -0.26
CA ASP A 115 -4.39 -3.14 0.91
C ASP A 115 -3.34 -2.03 0.90
N ILE A 116 -3.48 -1.11 1.86
CA ILE A 116 -2.68 0.11 1.94
C ILE A 116 -1.20 -0.22 2.16
N ASP A 117 -0.90 -1.25 2.94
CA ASP A 117 0.48 -1.61 3.28
C ASP A 117 1.21 -2.10 2.02
N LYS A 118 0.55 -2.96 1.23
CA LYS A 118 1.09 -3.39 -0.08
C LYS A 118 1.14 -2.28 -1.13
N LEU A 119 0.30 -1.26 -1.01
CA LEU A 119 0.32 -0.12 -1.91
C LEU A 119 1.51 0.82 -1.63
N LYS A 120 1.92 0.94 -0.36
CA LYS A 120 3.11 1.69 0.06
C LYS A 120 4.41 1.05 -0.37
N ASP A 121 4.43 -0.29 -0.50
CA ASP A 121 5.59 -1.05 -0.93
C ASP A 121 6.01 -0.79 -2.41
N SER A 122 5.27 0.05 -3.16
CA SER A 122 5.53 0.26 -4.58
C SER A 122 6.55 1.35 -4.92
N GLU A 123 6.83 2.29 -4.01
CA GLU A 123 7.88 3.30 -4.20
C GLU A 123 8.65 3.64 -2.91
N ILE A 124 9.98 3.82 -2.97
CA ILE A 124 10.76 4.36 -1.84
C ILE A 124 10.52 5.87 -1.80
N LEU A 125 9.98 6.36 -0.69
CA LEU A 125 9.47 7.72 -0.59
C LEU A 125 10.50 8.72 -0.06
N PRO A 126 10.40 10.01 -0.46
CA PRO A 126 11.39 11.03 -0.12
C PRO A 126 11.38 11.41 1.38
N PHE A 127 10.32 11.04 2.10
CA PHE A 127 10.19 11.24 3.54
C PHE A 127 9.98 9.88 4.20
N SER A 128 10.44 9.71 5.45
CA SER A 128 10.13 8.52 6.27
C SER A 128 8.62 8.43 6.66
N VAL A 129 7.74 9.02 5.86
CA VAL A 129 6.30 9.05 6.03
C VAL A 129 5.67 8.70 4.68
N ASP A 130 5.10 7.51 4.64
CA ASP A 130 4.58 6.92 3.41
C ASP A 130 3.09 7.23 3.21
N SER A 131 2.44 7.69 4.28
CA SER A 131 1.04 8.10 4.26
C SER A 131 0.70 9.10 5.34
N VAL A 132 -0.31 9.92 5.08
CA VAL A 132 -0.85 10.89 6.04
C VAL A 132 -2.37 10.71 6.12
N GLU A 133 -2.89 10.46 7.32
CA GLU A 133 -4.32 10.58 7.57
C GLU A 133 -4.69 12.07 7.60
N VAL A 134 -5.70 12.44 6.81
CA VAL A 134 -6.06 13.85 6.64
C VAL A 134 -6.76 14.38 7.88
N LYS A 135 -6.27 15.52 8.37
CA LYS A 135 -6.86 16.29 9.46
C LYS A 135 -7.81 17.35 8.90
N TYR A 136 -9.06 17.27 9.33
CA TYR A 136 -10.12 18.17 8.93
C TYR A 136 -10.16 19.40 9.84
N VAL A 137 -9.99 20.58 9.26
CA VAL A 137 -9.88 21.86 10.01
C VAL A 137 -10.82 22.93 9.45
N GLU A 138 -11.23 23.87 10.31
CA GLU A 138 -12.08 25.02 9.91
C GLU A 138 -11.26 26.17 9.33
N ASN A 139 -10.00 26.32 9.79
CA ASN A 139 -9.13 27.43 9.44
C ASN A 139 -7.83 26.90 8.85
N VAL A 140 -7.25 27.70 7.95
CA VAL A 140 -5.93 27.43 7.35
C VAL A 140 -4.89 27.22 8.46
N PRO A 141 -4.15 26.09 8.47
CA PRO A 141 -3.13 25.83 9.46
C PRO A 141 -1.97 26.82 9.35
N LYS A 142 -1.31 27.08 10.48
CA LYS A 142 -0.06 27.85 10.52
C LYS A 142 1.09 26.88 10.73
N ILE A 143 2.12 27.00 9.93
CA ILE A 143 3.38 26.27 10.11
C ILE A 143 4.40 27.24 10.68
N ASP A 144 4.89 26.94 11.88
CA ASP A 144 5.92 27.72 12.58
C ASP A 144 7.09 26.83 13.02
N VAL A 145 8.13 27.45 13.59
CA VAL A 145 9.35 26.74 13.99
C VAL A 145 9.13 25.66 15.05
N ASN A 146 8.07 25.74 15.87
CA ASN A 146 7.76 24.70 16.87
C ASN A 146 7.22 23.43 16.23
N ASP A 147 6.60 23.54 15.04
CA ASP A 147 6.14 22.37 14.29
C ASP A 147 7.32 21.54 13.78
N ILE A 148 8.46 22.17 13.49
CA ILE A 148 9.66 21.46 13.06
C ILE A 148 10.15 20.48 14.14
N ALA A 149 9.99 20.84 15.42
CA ALA A 149 10.30 19.95 16.53
C ALA A 149 9.35 18.74 16.61
N HIS A 150 8.13 18.87 16.07
CA HIS A 150 7.09 17.84 16.02
C HIS A 150 6.87 17.39 14.57
N ARG A 151 7.81 16.59 14.05
CA ARG A 151 7.85 16.16 12.63
C ARG A 151 6.50 15.69 12.06
N ILE A 152 5.70 14.96 12.85
CA ILE A 152 4.38 14.47 12.41
C ILE A 152 3.40 15.62 12.19
N ASP A 153 3.30 16.56 13.13
CA ASP A 153 2.40 17.72 13.02
C ASP A 153 2.80 18.61 11.85
N PHE A 154 4.10 18.80 11.63
CA PHE A 154 4.62 19.51 10.47
C PHE A 154 4.16 18.87 9.15
N ILE A 155 4.32 17.55 9.01
CA ILE A 155 3.92 16.81 7.81
C ILE A 155 2.40 16.87 7.59
N VAL A 156 1.61 16.71 8.66
CA VAL A 156 0.15 16.82 8.57
C VAL A 156 -0.27 18.22 8.13
N LYS A 157 0.30 19.28 8.70
CA LYS A 157 -0.02 20.66 8.30
C LYS A 157 0.41 20.98 6.87
N MET A 158 1.52 20.40 6.40
CA MET A 158 2.05 20.68 5.07
C MET A 158 1.31 19.91 3.95
N PHE A 159 0.85 18.69 4.23
CA PHE A 159 0.36 17.77 3.19
C PHE A 159 -1.02 17.15 3.47
N GLY A 160 -1.52 17.25 4.70
CA GLY A 160 -2.64 16.44 5.19
C GLY A 160 -3.73 17.24 5.87
N THR A 161 -3.93 18.52 5.53
CA THR A 161 -5.09 19.30 6.00
C THR A 161 -6.09 19.56 4.89
N LYS A 162 -7.37 19.47 5.24
CA LYS A 162 -8.49 19.73 4.34
C LYS A 162 -9.61 20.42 5.10
N MET A 163 -10.46 21.18 4.39
CA MET A 163 -11.60 21.84 5.01
C MET A 163 -12.54 20.83 5.67
N LYS A 164 -13.10 21.20 6.82
CA LYS A 164 -13.91 20.29 7.63
C LYS A 164 -15.18 19.77 6.94
N VAL A 165 -15.71 20.51 5.98
CA VAL A 165 -16.86 20.05 5.17
C VAL A 165 -16.59 18.71 4.47
N TRP A 166 -15.33 18.39 4.15
CA TRP A 166 -14.92 17.15 3.51
C TRP A 166 -14.66 15.99 4.48
N GLN A 167 -14.92 16.14 5.79
CA GLN A 167 -14.62 15.09 6.80
C GLN A 167 -15.28 13.74 6.54
N TYR A 168 -16.35 13.71 5.73
CA TYR A 168 -17.02 12.47 5.34
C TYR A 168 -16.15 11.58 4.43
N GLU A 169 -15.09 12.13 3.81
CA GLU A 169 -14.18 11.37 2.95
C GLU A 169 -13.29 10.40 3.73
N LYS A 170 -12.98 10.72 4.99
CA LYS A 170 -12.09 9.92 5.85
C LYS A 170 -10.78 9.58 5.11
N GLU A 171 -10.24 10.59 4.46
CA GLU A 171 -9.12 10.49 3.54
C GLU A 171 -7.81 10.08 4.24
N ILE A 172 -7.11 9.12 3.64
CA ILE A 172 -5.68 8.85 3.84
C ILE A 172 -4.95 9.09 2.52
N ARG A 173 -3.86 9.85 2.57
CA ARG A 173 -3.03 10.18 1.42
C ARG A 173 -1.79 9.30 1.41
N LEU A 174 -1.53 8.62 0.30
CA LEU A 174 -0.19 8.11 0.02
C LEU A 174 0.60 9.19 -0.70
N LEU A 175 1.84 9.39 -0.28
CA LEU A 175 2.75 10.38 -0.85
C LEU A 175 3.74 9.65 -1.75
N TYR A 176 4.03 10.18 -2.94
CA TYR A 176 4.95 9.60 -3.93
C TYR A 176 6.05 10.60 -4.28
N SER A 177 7.27 10.15 -4.59
CA SER A 177 8.38 11.09 -4.84
C SER A 177 8.10 12.09 -5.98
N THR A 178 7.29 11.65 -6.95
CA THR A 178 6.85 12.43 -8.10
C THR A 178 5.36 12.22 -8.37
N PHE A 179 4.65 13.23 -8.88
CA PHE A 179 3.31 13.06 -9.44
C PHE A 179 3.35 12.29 -10.77
N GLY A 180 2.22 11.71 -11.15
CA GLY A 180 2.04 10.97 -12.40
C GLY A 180 1.67 9.51 -12.19
N ILE A 181 1.92 8.69 -13.22
CA ILE A 181 1.61 7.26 -13.20
C ILE A 181 2.56 6.54 -12.24
N LYS A 182 1.98 5.69 -11.38
CA LYS A 182 2.68 4.78 -10.48
C LYS A 182 2.17 3.38 -10.72
N HIS A 183 3.08 2.42 -10.68
CA HIS A 183 2.73 1.01 -10.67
C HIS A 183 2.60 0.54 -9.23
N TYR A 184 1.72 -0.43 -9.00
CA TYR A 184 1.56 -1.07 -7.70
C TYR A 184 1.62 -2.59 -7.83
N SER A 185 1.90 -3.27 -6.70
CA SER A 185 1.86 -4.73 -6.66
C SER A 185 0.43 -5.22 -6.95
N PRO A 186 0.20 -6.13 -7.92
CA PRO A 186 -1.14 -6.67 -8.20
C PRO A 186 -1.86 -7.22 -6.96
N PHE A 187 -1.10 -7.66 -5.95
CA PHE A 187 -1.61 -8.17 -4.68
C PHE A 187 -2.17 -7.09 -3.73
N ALA A 188 -1.92 -5.81 -4.01
CA ALA A 188 -2.54 -4.70 -3.29
C ALA A 188 -4.04 -4.60 -3.61
N LEU A 189 -4.47 -5.00 -4.81
CA LEU A 189 -5.88 -5.01 -5.21
C LEU A 189 -6.60 -6.20 -4.53
N LYS A 190 -7.59 -5.90 -3.67
CA LYS A 190 -8.33 -6.94 -2.90
C LYS A 190 -9.74 -7.18 -3.39
N ALA A 191 -10.44 -6.11 -3.76
CA ALA A 191 -11.79 -6.20 -4.24
C ALA A 191 -12.15 -5.03 -5.16
N VAL A 192 -13.15 -5.27 -6.02
CA VAL A 192 -13.82 -4.22 -6.78
C VAL A 192 -15.31 -4.24 -6.43
N TYR A 193 -15.83 -3.07 -6.08
CA TYR A 193 -17.23 -2.82 -5.81
C TYR A 193 -17.80 -2.05 -6.99
N PHE A 194 -18.82 -2.56 -7.65
CA PHE A 194 -19.53 -1.87 -8.72
C PHE A 194 -20.64 -1.01 -8.13
N GLY A 195 -20.76 0.23 -8.61
CA GLY A 195 -21.82 1.13 -8.17
C GLY A 195 -23.20 0.61 -8.57
N LEU A 196 -24.25 1.10 -7.89
CA LEU A 196 -25.64 0.67 -8.07
C LEU A 196 -26.07 0.65 -9.55
N TYR A 197 -25.59 1.63 -10.32
CA TYR A 197 -26.01 1.87 -11.71
C TYR A 197 -24.90 1.63 -12.73
N MET A 198 -23.79 1.01 -12.32
CA MET A 198 -22.74 0.65 -13.27
C MET A 198 -23.26 -0.35 -14.30
N ASP A 199 -22.99 -0.09 -15.58
CA ASP A 199 -23.37 -0.94 -16.71
C ASP A 199 -22.70 -2.32 -16.61
N GLU A 200 -23.44 -3.39 -16.92
CA GLU A 200 -22.96 -4.77 -16.86
C GLU A 200 -21.78 -5.03 -17.81
N GLN A 201 -21.75 -4.38 -18.97
CA GLN A 201 -20.64 -4.52 -19.93
C GLN A 201 -19.30 -4.14 -19.30
N TYR A 202 -19.26 -3.03 -18.55
CA TYR A 202 -18.04 -2.59 -17.88
C TYR A 202 -17.68 -3.45 -16.67
N GLN A 203 -18.68 -4.01 -15.98
CA GLN A 203 -18.44 -4.99 -14.92
C GLN A 203 -17.74 -6.22 -15.48
N SER A 204 -18.24 -6.77 -16.60
CA SER A 204 -17.63 -7.92 -17.28
C SER A 204 -16.20 -7.63 -17.73
N ILE A 205 -15.94 -6.46 -18.36
CA ILE A 205 -14.58 -6.08 -18.77
C ILE A 205 -13.61 -6.10 -17.58
N ILE A 206 -14.01 -5.59 -16.42
CA ILE A 206 -13.16 -5.58 -15.22
C ILE A 206 -12.97 -7.00 -14.68
N ILE A 207 -14.03 -7.79 -14.56
CA ILE A 207 -13.95 -9.17 -14.06
C ILE A 207 -13.05 -10.04 -14.96
N ASP A 208 -13.22 -9.93 -16.28
CA ASP A 208 -12.47 -10.70 -17.27
C ASP A 208 -11.02 -10.21 -17.39
N GLY A 209 -10.79 -8.89 -17.33
CA GLY A 209 -9.45 -8.32 -17.36
C GLY A 209 -8.61 -8.64 -16.13
N LEU A 210 -9.25 -8.91 -14.99
CA LEU A 210 -8.59 -9.26 -13.72
C LEU A 210 -8.56 -10.77 -13.44
N GLN A 211 -8.70 -11.61 -14.46
CA GLN A 211 -8.53 -13.06 -14.33
C GLN A 211 -7.13 -13.41 -13.79
N ASN A 212 -7.01 -14.59 -13.18
CA ASN A 212 -5.75 -15.07 -12.58
C ASN A 212 -5.21 -14.16 -11.45
N ARG A 213 -6.12 -13.55 -10.67
CA ARG A 213 -5.80 -12.73 -9.50
C ARG A 213 -6.76 -13.05 -8.37
N ASP A 214 -6.30 -13.03 -7.14
CA ASP A 214 -7.14 -13.30 -5.96
C ASP A 214 -7.95 -12.05 -5.58
N ILE A 215 -9.08 -11.83 -6.27
CA ILE A 215 -9.89 -10.59 -6.17
C ILE A 215 -11.37 -10.93 -6.03
N LYS A 216 -12.05 -10.23 -5.12
CA LYS A 216 -13.50 -10.35 -4.92
C LYS A 216 -14.27 -9.24 -5.63
N PHE A 217 -15.42 -9.58 -6.20
CA PHE A 217 -16.28 -8.64 -6.91
C PHE A 217 -17.64 -8.53 -6.24
N TYR A 218 -18.09 -7.29 -6.04
CA TYR A 218 -19.35 -6.98 -5.37
C TYR A 218 -20.16 -5.98 -6.19
N LYS A 219 -21.49 -6.06 -6.10
CA LYS A 219 -22.41 -5.00 -6.57
C LYS A 219 -23.01 -4.29 -5.37
N MET A 220 -22.93 -2.97 -5.35
CA MET A 220 -23.60 -2.18 -4.32
C MET A 220 -25.10 -2.12 -4.61
N ASN A 221 -25.92 -2.44 -3.60
CA ASN A 221 -27.37 -2.40 -3.67
C ASN A 221 -27.97 -1.55 -2.54
N ARG A 222 -29.19 -1.05 -2.75
CA ARG A 222 -29.96 -0.37 -1.70
C ARG A 222 -30.44 -1.41 -0.68
N LYS A 223 -30.27 -1.10 0.60
CA LYS A 223 -30.90 -1.86 1.68
C LYS A 223 -32.39 -1.50 1.72
N GLU A 224 -33.25 -2.52 1.78
CA GLU A 224 -34.70 -2.29 1.86
C GLU A 224 -35.05 -1.47 3.11
N ASN A 225 -35.99 -0.53 2.98
CA ASN A 225 -36.46 0.35 4.05
C ASN A 225 -35.35 1.13 4.79
N SER A 226 -34.24 1.45 4.12
CA SER A 226 -33.14 2.24 4.68
C SER A 226 -32.47 3.11 3.60
N TYR A 227 -31.76 4.16 4.04
CA TYR A 227 -30.87 4.96 3.17
C TYR A 227 -29.48 4.34 3.02
N GLU A 228 -29.23 3.18 3.63
CA GLU A 228 -27.97 2.47 3.51
C GLU A 228 -27.82 1.73 2.18
N ILE A 229 -26.57 1.60 1.76
CA ILE A 229 -26.14 0.71 0.67
C ILE A 229 -25.32 -0.45 1.24
N LEU A 230 -25.47 -1.63 0.64
CA LEU A 230 -24.78 -2.86 1.04
C LEU A 230 -24.17 -3.55 -0.18
N PRO A 231 -22.98 -4.15 -0.08
CA PRO A 231 -22.42 -4.96 -1.14
C PRO A 231 -23.11 -6.33 -1.19
N ILE A 232 -23.39 -6.81 -2.40
CA ILE A 232 -23.77 -8.19 -2.68
C ILE A 232 -22.61 -8.85 -3.44
N SER A 233 -22.14 -9.99 -2.95
CA SER A 233 -21.09 -10.77 -3.61
C SER A 233 -21.57 -11.23 -4.99
N LEU A 234 -20.80 -10.94 -6.03
CA LEU A 234 -21.07 -11.41 -7.39
C LEU A 234 -20.27 -12.67 -7.70
N CYS A 235 -18.94 -12.56 -7.63
CA CYS A 235 -18.00 -13.63 -7.94
C CYS A 235 -16.63 -13.30 -7.33
N GLU A 236 -15.71 -14.24 -7.46
CA GLU A 236 -14.31 -14.05 -7.14
C GLU A 236 -13.44 -14.63 -8.25
N ASN A 237 -12.35 -13.95 -8.56
CA ASN A 237 -11.27 -14.52 -9.33
C ASN A 237 -10.25 -15.12 -8.37
N SER A 238 -9.48 -16.09 -8.86
CA SER A 238 -8.36 -16.65 -8.12
C SER A 238 -7.19 -16.87 -9.06
N ARG A 239 -5.98 -16.83 -8.50
CA ARG A 239 -4.77 -17.27 -9.21
C ARG A 239 -4.90 -18.75 -9.55
N LYS A 240 -4.66 -19.07 -10.82
CA LYS A 240 -4.51 -20.42 -11.33
C LYS A 240 -3.09 -20.87 -10.97
N ILE A 241 -3.00 -21.69 -9.94
CA ILE A 241 -1.74 -22.25 -9.47
C ILE A 241 -1.84 -23.75 -9.59
N ASP A 242 -1.04 -24.32 -10.48
CA ASP A 242 -0.98 -25.75 -10.72
C ASP A 242 -0.12 -26.43 -9.64
N GLU A 243 -0.58 -27.60 -9.17
CA GLU A 243 0.07 -28.40 -8.13
C GLU A 243 0.29 -27.60 -6.83
N LYS A 244 -0.81 -27.13 -6.21
CA LYS A 244 -0.74 -26.43 -4.91
C LYS A 244 -0.01 -27.28 -3.87
N LEU A 245 0.80 -26.63 -3.03
CA LEU A 245 1.48 -27.30 -1.94
C LEU A 245 0.43 -27.74 -0.92
N PRO A 246 0.46 -28.99 -0.43
CA PRO A 246 -0.41 -29.43 0.65
C PRO A 246 -0.18 -28.59 1.91
N LEU A 247 -1.25 -28.12 2.55
CA LEU A 247 -1.17 -27.26 3.74
C LEU A 247 -0.55 -27.96 4.96
N ASP A 248 -0.54 -29.29 4.98
CA ASP A 248 0.10 -30.12 6.01
C ASP A 248 1.60 -30.34 5.76
N LEU A 249 2.10 -30.02 4.56
CA LEU A 249 3.53 -30.17 4.21
C LEU A 249 4.43 -29.14 4.90
N PHE A 250 3.87 -28.01 5.35
CA PHE A 250 4.65 -26.95 5.95
C PHE A 250 3.86 -26.11 6.97
N GLU A 251 4.55 -25.24 7.67
CA GLU A 251 3.97 -24.21 8.53
C GLU A 251 4.81 -22.94 8.42
N VAL A 252 4.15 -21.80 8.20
CA VAL A 252 4.84 -20.50 8.18
C VAL A 252 5.05 -20.06 9.62
N LEU A 253 6.30 -20.14 10.08
CA LEU A 253 6.71 -19.78 11.44
C LEU A 253 6.73 -18.27 11.64
N LYS A 254 7.24 -17.55 10.63
CA LYS A 254 7.37 -16.09 10.68
C LYS A 254 7.41 -15.54 9.26
N ILE A 255 6.91 -14.31 9.09
CA ILE A 255 7.09 -13.55 7.86
C ILE A 255 7.61 -12.15 8.22
N ASP A 256 8.80 -11.82 7.72
CA ASP A 256 9.40 -10.49 7.88
C ASP A 256 9.37 -9.78 6.51
N HIS A 257 8.55 -8.74 6.41
CA HIS A 257 8.41 -7.94 5.19
C HIS A 257 9.23 -6.66 5.31
N ASN A 258 10.01 -6.35 4.27
CA ASN A 258 10.47 -4.99 4.04
C ASN A 258 10.03 -4.50 2.66
N TYR A 259 10.41 -3.28 2.34
CA TYR A 259 10.05 -2.64 1.07
C TYR A 259 10.47 -3.49 -0.15
N THR A 260 11.69 -4.02 -0.14
CA THR A 260 12.31 -4.71 -1.28
C THR A 260 11.98 -6.19 -1.34
N VAL A 261 11.94 -6.87 -0.19
CA VAL A 261 11.88 -8.34 -0.12
C VAL A 261 10.99 -8.85 1.00
N GLU A 262 10.36 -9.98 0.74
CA GLU A 262 9.68 -10.82 1.73
C GLU A 262 10.65 -11.87 2.28
N ASN A 263 10.60 -12.13 3.57
CA ASN A 263 11.36 -13.20 4.20
C ASN A 263 10.39 -14.16 4.86
N PHE A 264 10.30 -15.36 4.30
CA PHE A 264 9.47 -16.43 4.84
C PHE A 264 10.32 -17.41 5.63
N HIS A 265 9.95 -17.63 6.88
CA HIS A 265 10.54 -18.64 7.73
C HIS A 265 9.57 -19.80 7.86
N ILE A 266 9.95 -20.96 7.32
CA ILE A 266 9.03 -22.08 7.09
C ILE A 266 9.53 -23.31 7.82
N LEU A 267 8.66 -23.93 8.62
CA LEU A 267 8.85 -25.30 9.07
C LEU A 267 8.40 -26.25 7.96
N TYR A 268 9.31 -27.03 7.42
CA TYR A 268 9.00 -28.07 6.45
C TYR A 268 8.76 -29.40 7.16
N LYS A 269 7.60 -30.01 6.89
CA LYS A 269 7.10 -31.23 7.54
C LYS A 269 7.22 -32.47 6.66
N GLY A 270 7.75 -32.32 5.44
CA GLY A 270 7.92 -33.43 4.51
C GLY A 270 9.02 -34.40 4.94
N PHE A 271 8.85 -35.67 4.59
CA PHE A 271 9.80 -36.73 4.91
C PHE A 271 11.12 -36.60 4.14
N LEU A 272 11.05 -36.33 2.83
CA LEU A 272 12.23 -36.12 1.98
C LEU A 272 12.73 -34.69 2.08
N LYS A 273 14.03 -34.53 2.38
CA LYS A 273 14.73 -33.25 2.59
C LYS A 273 15.97 -33.15 1.69
N ASP A 274 15.98 -33.83 0.54
CA ASP A 274 17.03 -33.67 -0.47
C ASP A 274 16.87 -32.34 -1.23
N GLU A 275 17.95 -31.93 -1.89
CA GLU A 275 18.05 -30.65 -2.59
C GLU A 275 16.95 -30.45 -3.63
N ALA A 276 16.70 -31.44 -4.49
CA ALA A 276 15.68 -31.35 -5.53
C ALA A 276 14.27 -31.20 -4.95
N THR A 277 13.97 -31.94 -3.87
CA THR A 277 12.70 -31.82 -3.16
C THR A 277 12.49 -30.41 -2.59
N LEU A 278 13.49 -29.87 -1.88
CA LEU A 278 13.38 -28.56 -1.24
C LEU A 278 13.43 -27.41 -2.26
N GLN A 279 14.14 -27.56 -3.37
CA GLN A 279 14.14 -26.61 -4.49
C GLN A 279 12.74 -26.52 -5.11
N ARG A 280 12.11 -27.66 -5.43
CA ARG A 280 10.73 -27.71 -5.93
C ARG A 280 9.75 -27.11 -4.92
N PHE A 281 9.89 -27.45 -3.64
CA PHE A 281 9.09 -26.86 -2.57
C PHE A 281 9.23 -25.33 -2.56
N SER A 282 10.46 -24.79 -2.56
CA SER A 282 10.71 -23.35 -2.48
C SER A 282 10.12 -22.61 -3.69
N SER A 283 10.34 -23.14 -4.89
CA SER A 283 9.78 -22.58 -6.13
C SER A 283 8.25 -22.53 -6.08
N LYS A 284 7.60 -23.65 -5.69
CA LYS A 284 6.14 -23.72 -5.57
C LYS A 284 5.58 -22.87 -4.43
N PHE A 285 6.31 -22.75 -3.33
CA PHE A 285 5.93 -21.88 -2.21
C PHE A 285 5.95 -20.42 -2.66
N ARG A 286 7.00 -20.00 -3.38
CA ARG A 286 7.13 -18.65 -3.92
C ARG A 286 5.95 -18.32 -4.84
N GLU A 287 5.65 -19.19 -5.81
CA GLU A 287 4.51 -19.05 -6.71
C GLU A 287 3.18 -18.84 -5.95
N GLN A 288 2.98 -19.56 -4.84
CA GLN A 288 1.74 -19.56 -4.09
C GLN A 288 1.59 -18.39 -3.13
N TYR A 289 2.67 -18.04 -2.42
CA TYR A 289 2.58 -17.20 -1.22
C TYR A 289 3.34 -15.89 -1.31
N SER A 290 4.35 -15.80 -2.18
CA SER A 290 5.08 -14.53 -2.33
C SER A 290 4.25 -13.51 -3.10
N THR A 291 4.36 -12.24 -2.69
CA THR A 291 3.74 -11.11 -3.36
C THR A 291 4.73 -10.12 -3.97
N LYS A 292 6.03 -10.40 -3.75
CA LYS A 292 7.20 -9.75 -4.34
C LYS A 292 8.39 -10.71 -4.25
N GLU A 293 9.58 -10.23 -4.61
CA GLU A 293 10.83 -10.95 -4.42
C GLU A 293 10.99 -11.48 -2.99
N ALA A 294 11.37 -12.76 -2.85
CA ALA A 294 11.24 -13.45 -1.57
C ALA A 294 12.40 -14.40 -1.25
N ASN A 295 12.92 -14.25 -0.02
CA ASN A 295 13.76 -15.23 0.65
C ASN A 295 12.89 -16.28 1.35
N ILE A 296 13.28 -17.54 1.24
CA ILE A 296 12.63 -18.68 1.86
C ILE A 296 13.66 -19.40 2.71
N PHE A 297 13.50 -19.33 4.03
CA PHE A 297 14.30 -20.05 5.00
C PHE A 297 13.52 -21.28 5.47
N ILE A 298 14.11 -22.46 5.32
CA ILE A 298 13.46 -23.73 5.60
C ILE A 298 14.10 -24.39 6.82
N TYR A 299 13.25 -24.69 7.79
CA TYR A 299 13.60 -25.32 9.05
C TYR A 299 12.93 -26.69 9.17
N ASP A 300 13.50 -27.56 9.99
CA ASP A 300 12.90 -28.87 10.28
C ASP A 300 12.44 -29.10 11.71
N ASP A 301 12.68 -28.13 12.59
CA ASP A 301 12.17 -28.11 13.95
C ASP A 301 11.63 -26.70 14.27
N LYS A 302 10.55 -26.63 15.03
CA LYS A 302 9.97 -25.38 15.54
C LYS A 302 10.68 -24.86 16.79
N ASN A 303 11.56 -25.65 17.40
CA ASN A 303 12.34 -25.28 18.59
C ASN A 303 13.38 -24.17 18.34
N ILE A 304 13.36 -23.53 17.17
CA ILE A 304 14.16 -22.35 16.82
C ILE A 304 13.33 -21.07 16.66
N LEU A 305 12.02 -21.13 16.91
CA LEU A 305 11.12 -19.98 16.73
C LEU A 305 11.56 -18.75 17.54
N ASP A 306 12.09 -18.96 18.75
CA ASP A 306 12.64 -17.94 19.64
C ASP A 306 13.90 -17.27 19.10
N LEU A 307 14.54 -17.86 18.09
CA LEU A 307 15.81 -17.41 17.52
C LEU A 307 15.65 -16.69 16.17
N ILE A 308 14.50 -16.83 15.49
CA ILE A 308 14.27 -16.24 14.17
C ILE A 308 14.26 -14.71 14.26
N GLY A 309 15.22 -14.07 13.58
CA GLY A 309 15.39 -12.61 13.53
C GLY A 309 16.13 -12.01 14.74
N LYS A 310 16.62 -12.84 15.66
CA LYS A 310 17.50 -12.39 16.75
C LYS A 310 18.91 -12.20 16.20
N TYR A 311 19.48 -11.00 16.35
CA TYR A 311 20.87 -10.72 15.99
C TYR A 311 21.48 -9.72 16.98
N PRO A 312 22.75 -9.90 17.39
CA PRO A 312 23.60 -11.06 17.11
C PRO A 312 23.19 -12.31 17.92
N LEU A 313 23.45 -13.50 17.36
CA LEU A 313 23.34 -14.78 18.06
C LEU A 313 24.70 -15.18 18.62
N TYR A 314 24.71 -15.80 19.80
CA TYR A 314 25.93 -16.23 20.46
C TYR A 314 25.81 -17.66 20.99
N GLY A 315 26.92 -18.40 20.97
CA GLY A 315 27.05 -19.71 21.62
C GLY A 315 26.01 -20.72 21.16
N ASN A 316 25.30 -21.32 22.12
CA ASN A 316 24.32 -22.38 21.88
C ASN A 316 23.15 -21.94 20.97
N ASP A 317 22.73 -20.68 21.01
CA ASP A 317 21.64 -20.19 20.17
C ASP A 317 22.04 -20.20 18.68
N GLN A 318 23.29 -19.83 18.37
CA GLN A 318 23.80 -19.88 17.01
C GLN A 318 23.84 -21.32 16.49
N TYR A 319 24.33 -22.25 17.32
CA TYR A 319 24.38 -23.67 16.97
C TYR A 319 22.98 -24.26 16.75
N ARG A 320 22.03 -23.96 17.65
CA ARG A 320 20.63 -24.41 17.53
C ARG A 320 19.97 -23.94 16.25
N LEU A 321 20.12 -22.66 15.88
CA LEU A 321 19.55 -22.15 14.64
C LEU A 321 20.20 -22.83 13.42
N ALA A 322 21.53 -22.94 13.41
CA ALA A 322 22.27 -23.54 12.30
C ALA A 322 22.00 -25.04 12.13
N SER A 323 21.73 -25.78 13.21
CA SER A 323 21.43 -27.22 13.15
C SER A 323 20.04 -27.54 12.59
N HIS A 324 19.13 -26.56 12.58
CA HIS A 324 17.75 -26.73 12.14
C HIS A 324 17.39 -25.95 10.88
N LEU A 325 18.19 -24.97 10.48
CA LEU A 325 18.13 -24.43 9.11
C LEU A 325 18.61 -25.54 8.18
N ILE A 326 17.73 -26.08 7.35
CA ILE A 326 18.05 -27.19 6.44
C ILE A 326 18.24 -26.73 5.00
N ALA A 327 17.60 -25.62 4.62
CA ALA A 327 17.77 -25.04 3.32
C ALA A 327 17.40 -23.55 3.29
N MET A 328 17.93 -22.83 2.32
CA MET A 328 17.59 -21.43 2.03
C MET A 328 17.47 -21.25 0.51
N SER A 329 16.46 -20.53 0.06
CA SER A 329 16.38 -20.02 -1.33
C SER A 329 16.24 -18.51 -1.26
N THR A 330 17.17 -17.78 -1.86
CA THR A 330 17.22 -16.32 -1.77
C THR A 330 16.46 -15.68 -2.91
N PHE A 331 16.13 -14.39 -2.75
CA PHE A 331 15.43 -13.63 -3.77
C PHE A 331 16.29 -13.36 -5.03
N ASP A 332 17.62 -13.28 -4.88
CA ASP A 332 18.57 -12.98 -5.96
C ASP A 332 19.01 -14.22 -6.75
N ALA A 333 18.77 -15.42 -6.22
CA ALA A 333 18.87 -16.68 -6.95
C ALA A 333 17.64 -17.57 -6.68
N PRO A 334 16.45 -17.18 -7.17
CA PRO A 334 15.18 -17.83 -6.80
C PRO A 334 15.06 -19.26 -7.34
N ASN A 335 15.88 -19.62 -8.32
CA ASN A 335 15.95 -20.97 -8.88
C ASN A 335 16.92 -21.87 -8.10
N ASP A 336 17.75 -21.33 -7.22
CA ASP A 336 18.75 -22.07 -6.48
C ASP A 336 18.28 -22.32 -5.03
N ILE A 337 18.86 -23.37 -4.43
CA ILE A 337 18.67 -23.68 -3.02
C ILE A 337 20.01 -24.05 -2.38
N TRP A 338 20.32 -23.42 -1.25
CA TRP A 338 21.50 -23.72 -0.46
C TRP A 338 21.11 -24.66 0.67
N MET A 339 21.78 -25.80 0.76
CA MET A 339 21.52 -26.83 1.77
C MET A 339 22.34 -26.57 3.03
N TYR A 340 21.75 -26.78 4.20
CA TYR A 340 22.39 -26.54 5.49
C TYR A 340 22.31 -27.75 6.44
N PRO A 341 23.34 -27.97 7.30
CA PRO A 341 24.69 -27.40 7.13
C PRO A 341 25.27 -27.86 5.79
N ASP A 342 26.13 -27.04 5.16
CA ASP A 342 26.70 -27.31 3.83
C ASP A 342 27.07 -28.78 3.70
N LYS A 343 26.33 -29.51 2.87
CA LYS A 343 26.65 -30.89 2.51
C LYS A 343 27.62 -30.82 1.35
N SER A 344 28.85 -30.35 1.62
CA SER A 344 29.96 -30.36 0.67
C SER A 344 30.27 -31.76 0.16
#